data_AF-A0A1V8M7V6-F1
#
_entry.id   AF-A0A1V8M7V6-F1
#
_cell.length_a   1.000
_cell.length_b   1.000
_cell.length_c   1.000
_cell.angle_alpha   90.00
_cell.angle_beta   90.00
_cell.angle_gamma   90.00
#
_symmetry.space_group_name_H-M   'P 1'
#
loop_
_entity.id
_entity.type
_entity.pdbx_description
1 polymer ?
#
loop_
_entity_poly.entity_id
_entity_poly.type
_entity_poly.pdbx_seq_one_letter_code
_entity_poly.pdbx_strand_id
1 'polypeptide(L)'
;MQKKTRAVVQNTESIISLGKSKRLAAIRKSQEIPPENLSHQLKPCANKREEHISLARKLITQKIAKIKSTLPLGKQNKLFDLRYGSEQKLNQLGLQQLYTLLSISQELAKEIREVKYLEIN
;
A
#
# COMPACT_ATOMS: atom_id res chain seq x y z
N MET A 1 -51.29 -8.61 -58.47
CA MET A 1 -50.85 -9.71 -57.58
C MET A 1 -49.52 -9.32 -56.94
N GLN A 2 -49.45 -9.12 -55.62
CA GLN A 2 -48.18 -8.87 -54.91
C GLN A 2 -47.91 -10.04 -53.96
N LYS A 3 -46.79 -10.75 -54.19
CA LYS A 3 -46.35 -11.85 -53.32
C LYS A 3 -45.63 -11.25 -52.10
N LYS A 4 -46.27 -11.30 -50.93
CA LYS A 4 -45.67 -10.89 -49.66
C LYS A 4 -44.89 -12.07 -49.08
N THR A 5 -43.57 -12.04 -49.21
CA THR A 5 -42.67 -13.01 -48.55
C THR A 5 -42.60 -12.71 -47.06
N ARG A 6 -43.03 -13.67 -46.24
CA ARG A 6 -42.99 -13.58 -44.78
C ARG A 6 -41.61 -14.05 -44.32
N ALA A 7 -40.74 -13.13 -43.92
CA ALA A 7 -39.45 -13.47 -43.33
C ALA A 7 -39.66 -14.05 -41.92
N VAL A 8 -39.31 -15.32 -41.74
CA VAL A 8 -39.28 -15.98 -40.42
C VAL A 8 -37.94 -15.63 -39.79
N VAL A 9 -37.97 -14.78 -38.76
CA VAL A 9 -36.80 -14.49 -37.93
C VAL A 9 -36.64 -15.65 -36.97
N GLN A 10 -35.69 -16.55 -37.25
CA GLN A 10 -35.24 -17.54 -36.28
C GLN A 10 -34.27 -16.86 -35.32
N ASN A 11 -34.76 -16.53 -34.13
CA ASN A 11 -33.89 -16.17 -33.01
C ASN A 11 -33.14 -17.43 -32.58
N THR A 12 -31.96 -17.67 -33.15
CA THR A 12 -31.06 -18.69 -32.62
C THR A 12 -30.54 -18.19 -31.29
N GLU A 13 -31.07 -18.80 -30.24
CA GLU A 13 -30.64 -18.67 -28.86
C GLU A 13 -29.11 -18.72 -28.77
N SER A 14 -28.58 -17.84 -27.91
CA SER A 14 -27.18 -17.62 -27.60
C SER A 14 -26.37 -18.91 -27.37
N ILE A 15 -25.85 -19.51 -28.44
CA ILE A 15 -24.79 -20.53 -28.38
C ILE A 15 -23.53 -19.93 -29.02
N ILE A 16 -23.03 -18.85 -28.43
CA ILE A 16 -21.64 -18.46 -28.64
C ILE A 16 -20.89 -18.99 -27.43
N SER A 17 -20.37 -20.21 -27.54
CA SER A 17 -19.38 -20.71 -26.58
C SER A 17 -18.27 -19.64 -26.44
N LEU A 18 -17.96 -19.23 -25.22
CA LEU A 18 -17.11 -18.08 -24.86
C LEU A 18 -15.72 -18.02 -25.55
N GLY A 19 -15.30 -19.09 -26.23
CA GLY A 19 -14.02 -19.24 -26.92
C GLY A 19 -14.02 -19.27 -28.46
N LYS A 20 -15.15 -19.20 -29.19
CA LYS A 20 -15.14 -19.43 -30.66
C LYS A 20 -15.39 -18.21 -31.55
N SER A 21 -15.77 -17.06 -30.99
CA SER A 21 -15.96 -15.85 -31.82
C SER A 21 -14.62 -15.27 -32.25
N LYS A 22 -14.25 -15.49 -33.51
CA LYS A 22 -13.04 -14.94 -34.16
C LYS A 22 -12.97 -13.41 -34.08
N ARG A 23 -14.13 -12.75 -34.13
CA ARG A 23 -14.26 -11.29 -33.99
C ARG A 23 -13.93 -10.83 -32.57
N LEU A 24 -14.45 -11.51 -31.54
CA LEU A 24 -14.11 -11.20 -30.14
C LEU A 24 -12.65 -11.53 -29.81
N ALA A 25 -12.10 -12.61 -30.37
CA ALA A 25 -10.69 -12.96 -30.19
C ALA A 25 -9.75 -11.89 -30.77
N ALA A 26 -10.09 -11.32 -31.95
CA ALA A 26 -9.33 -10.22 -32.53
C ALA A 26 -9.39 -8.95 -31.67
N ILE A 27 -10.56 -8.62 -31.10
CA ILE A 27 -10.73 -7.47 -30.21
C ILE A 27 -9.89 -7.64 -28.93
N ARG A 28 -9.90 -8.83 -28.31
CA ARG A 28 -9.05 -9.13 -27.14
C ARG A 28 -7.57 -8.94 -27.46
N LYS A 29 -7.09 -9.49 -28.58
CA LYS A 29 -5.69 -9.32 -29.00
C LYS A 29 -5.32 -7.86 -29.29
N SER A 30 -6.25 -7.06 -29.81
CA SER A 30 -6.01 -5.62 -30.01
C SER A 30 -6.09 -4.80 -28.72
N GLN A 31 -6.63 -5.36 -27.63
CA GLN A 31 -6.76 -4.73 -26.31
C GLN A 31 -5.78 -5.30 -25.28
N GLU A 32 -4.90 -6.24 -25.66
CA GLU A 32 -3.77 -6.69 -24.83
C GLU A 32 -2.74 -5.56 -24.73
N ILE A 33 -3.06 -4.57 -23.89
CA ILE A 33 -2.08 -3.71 -23.24
C ILE A 33 -1.19 -4.65 -22.42
N PRO A 34 0.15 -4.53 -22.48
CA PRO A 34 1.04 -5.43 -21.75
C PRO A 34 0.69 -5.42 -20.26
N PRO A 35 0.82 -6.57 -19.56
CA PRO A 35 0.69 -6.60 -18.11
C PRO A 35 1.92 -5.94 -17.51
N GLU A 36 2.00 -4.62 -17.61
CA GLU A 36 2.85 -3.86 -16.71
C GLU A 36 2.19 -3.98 -15.34
N ASN A 37 2.83 -4.80 -14.50
CA ASN A 37 2.64 -4.95 -13.08
C ASN A 37 1.47 -4.14 -12.53
N LEU A 38 0.37 -4.85 -12.22
CA LEU A 38 -0.60 -4.41 -11.23
C LEU A 38 0.11 -4.33 -9.86
N SER A 39 1.06 -3.41 -9.73
CA SER A 39 1.30 -2.75 -8.46
C SER A 39 -0.03 -2.11 -8.13
N HIS A 40 -0.59 -2.53 -7.01
CA HIS A 40 -1.70 -1.85 -6.37
C HIS A 40 -1.27 -0.40 -6.15
N GLN A 41 -1.49 0.46 -7.13
CA GLN A 41 -1.50 1.90 -6.96
C GLN A 41 -2.76 2.18 -6.15
N LEU A 42 -2.62 1.97 -4.84
CA LEU A 42 -3.42 2.59 -3.81
C LEU A 42 -3.60 4.04 -4.22
N LYS A 43 -4.86 4.41 -4.43
CA LYS A 43 -5.28 5.77 -4.77
C LYS A 43 -4.47 6.78 -3.95
N PRO A 44 -4.07 7.93 -4.50
CA PRO A 44 -3.58 9.04 -3.69
C PRO A 44 -4.80 9.67 -2.98
N CYS A 45 -5.39 8.92 -2.05
CA CYS A 45 -6.13 9.53 -0.96
C CYS A 45 -5.01 10.08 -0.07
N ALA A 46 -4.74 11.38 -0.18
CA ALA A 46 -3.87 12.10 0.73
C ALA A 46 -4.50 12.03 2.13
N ASN A 47 -4.38 10.86 2.73
CA ASN A 47 -4.74 10.60 4.10
C ASN A 47 -3.68 11.37 4.87
N LYS A 48 -3.99 12.59 5.29
CA LYS A 48 -3.13 13.43 6.16
C LYS A 48 -2.49 12.57 7.27
N ARG A 49 -3.22 11.57 7.76
CA ARG A 49 -2.76 10.52 8.69
C ARG A 49 -1.52 9.75 8.21
N GLU A 50 -1.51 9.23 6.99
CA GLU A 50 -0.38 8.53 6.40
C GLU A 50 0.83 9.45 6.25
N GLU A 51 0.60 10.72 5.88
CA GLU A 51 1.65 11.73 5.82
C GLU A 51 2.26 11.96 7.22
N HIS A 52 1.45 12.17 8.26
CA HIS A 52 1.91 12.32 9.64
C HIS A 52 2.67 11.08 10.14
N ILE A 53 2.19 9.88 9.84
CA ILE A 53 2.88 8.62 10.19
C ILE A 53 4.23 8.53 9.46
N SER A 54 4.28 8.91 8.18
CA SER A 54 5.52 8.90 7.40
C SER A 54 6.53 9.90 7.94
N LEU A 55 6.09 11.09 8.33
CA LEU A 55 6.91 12.13 8.97
C LEU A 55 7.45 11.63 10.30
N ALA A 56 6.60 11.02 11.12
CA ALA A 56 7.00 10.45 12.40
C ALA A 56 8.08 9.38 12.25
N ARG A 57 7.95 8.50 11.24
CA ARG A 57 8.96 7.48 10.91
C ARG A 57 10.27 8.11 10.47
N LYS A 58 10.24 9.13 9.60
CA LYS A 58 11.44 9.85 9.16
C LYS A 58 12.19 10.47 10.35
N LEU A 59 11.48 11.09 11.29
CA LEU A 59 12.08 11.66 12.50
C LEU A 59 12.74 10.58 13.37
N ILE A 60 12.10 9.42 13.54
CA ILE A 60 12.67 8.27 14.23
C ILE A 60 13.98 7.84 13.55
N THR A 61 13.97 7.64 12.24
CA THR A 61 15.16 7.21 11.49
C THR A 61 16.31 8.21 11.62
N GLN A 62 16.03 9.51 11.51
CA GLN A 62 17.02 10.57 11.71
C GLN A 62 17.61 10.54 13.13
N LYS A 63 16.76 10.35 14.14
CA LYS A 63 17.20 10.27 15.54
C LYS A 63 18.08 9.04 15.78
N ILE A 64 17.70 7.89 15.23
CA ILE A 64 18.51 6.67 15.29
C ILE A 64 19.87 6.88 14.64
N ALA A 65 19.90 7.48 13.44
CA ALA A 65 21.16 7.78 12.75
C ALA A 65 22.05 8.70 13.60
N LYS A 66 21.47 9.74 14.22
CA LYS A 66 22.19 10.64 15.12
C LYS A 66 22.73 9.94 16.38
N ILE A 67 21.96 9.01 16.96
CA ILE A 67 22.44 8.21 18.09
C ILE A 67 23.59 7.30 17.63
N LYS A 68 23.42 6.59 16.51
CA LYS A 68 24.45 5.70 15.96
C LYS A 68 25.74 6.45 15.60
N SER A 69 25.66 7.69 15.12
CA SER A 69 26.85 8.50 14.81
C SER A 69 27.63 8.93 16.05
N THR A 70 27.01 8.98 17.24
CA THR A 70 27.73 9.23 18.50
C THR A 70 28.50 8.02 19.01
N LEU A 71 28.20 6.83 18.47
CA LEU A 71 28.83 5.58 18.87
C LEU A 71 30.09 5.30 18.04
N PRO A 72 31.09 4.60 18.63
CA PRO A 72 32.32 4.23 17.93
C PRO A 72 32.03 3.43 16.65
N LEU A 73 32.73 3.79 15.56
CA LEU A 73 32.69 3.07 14.29
C LEU A 73 33.00 1.58 14.50
N GLY A 74 32.24 0.71 13.83
CA GLY A 74 32.35 -0.75 13.95
C GLY A 74 31.62 -1.38 15.15
N LYS A 75 31.21 -0.59 16.16
CA LYS A 75 30.40 -1.08 17.31
C LYS A 75 29.02 -0.43 17.42
N GLN A 76 28.67 0.48 16.51
CA GLN A 76 27.43 1.25 16.53
C GLN A 76 26.19 0.37 16.66
N ASN A 77 26.02 -0.62 15.78
CA ASN A 77 24.86 -1.50 15.80
C ASN A 77 24.80 -2.33 17.10
N LYS A 78 25.92 -2.94 17.54
CA LYS A 78 25.95 -3.75 18.76
C LYS A 78 25.62 -2.94 20.02
N LEU A 79 26.16 -1.73 20.15
CA LEU A 79 25.91 -0.86 21.30
C LEU A 79 24.49 -0.28 21.26
N PHE A 80 23.99 0.02 20.06
CA PHE A 80 22.62 0.45 19.88
C PHE A 80 21.64 -0.67 20.26
N ASP A 81 21.86 -1.88 19.74
CA ASP A 81 21.05 -3.07 20.04
C ASP A 81 21.05 -3.42 21.53
N LEU A 82 22.19 -3.22 22.21
CA LEU A 82 22.31 -3.45 23.65
C LEU A 82 21.40 -2.51 24.47
N ARG A 83 21.32 -1.23 24.08
CA ARG A 83 20.58 -0.22 24.84
C ARG A 83 19.10 -0.16 24.47
N TYR A 84 18.79 -0.34 23.19
CA TYR A 84 17.47 -0.09 22.61
C TYR A 84 16.77 -1.35 22.10
N GLY A 85 17.48 -2.48 22.02
CA GLY A 85 17.01 -3.72 21.42
C GLY A 85 17.29 -3.78 19.92
N SER A 86 17.15 -4.97 19.35
CA SER A 86 17.39 -5.20 17.92
C SER A 86 16.41 -4.42 17.04
N GLU A 87 16.84 -4.08 15.82
CA GLU A 87 15.99 -3.39 14.84
C GLU A 87 14.66 -4.13 14.57
N GLN A 88 14.67 -5.46 14.60
CA GLN A 88 13.45 -6.27 14.47
C GLN A 88 12.45 -5.98 15.60
N LYS A 89 12.92 -5.85 16.84
CA LYS A 89 12.05 -5.48 17.98
C LYS A 89 11.58 -4.04 17.85
N LEU A 90 12.43 -3.12 17.42
CA LEU A 90 12.05 -1.73 17.21
C LEU A 90 10.95 -1.58 16.16
N ASN A 91 10.98 -2.37 15.09
CA ASN A 91 9.93 -2.35 14.05
C ASN A 91 8.59 -2.93 14.52
N GLN A 92 8.60 -3.79 15.55
CA GLN A 92 7.38 -4.34 16.16
C GLN A 92 6.77 -3.40 17.21
N LEU A 93 7.55 -2.46 17.75
CA LEU A 93 7.06 -1.51 18.73
C LEU A 93 6.18 -0.43 18.09
N GLY A 94 5.14 -0.02 18.81
CA GLY A 94 4.30 1.09 18.37
C GLY A 94 5.08 2.40 18.37
N LEU A 95 4.71 3.33 17.48
CA LEU A 95 5.35 4.65 17.37
C LEU A 95 5.49 5.35 18.72
N GLN A 96 4.46 5.33 19.58
CA GLN A 96 4.52 5.94 20.91
C GLN A 96 5.62 5.38 21.81
N GLN A 97 5.82 4.06 21.77
CA GLN A 97 6.86 3.38 22.54
C GLN A 97 8.24 3.77 22.01
N LEU A 98 8.40 3.86 20.70
CA LEU A 98 9.63 4.34 20.05
C LEU A 98 9.96 5.79 20.43
N TYR A 99 8.96 6.68 20.46
CA TYR A 99 9.16 8.07 20.89
C TYR A 99 9.64 8.16 22.34
N THR A 100 9.04 7.38 23.24
CA THR A 100 9.45 7.33 24.64
C THR A 100 10.88 6.80 24.79
N LEU A 101 11.17 5.69 24.11
CA LEU A 101 12.45 4.98 24.19
C LEU A 101 13.61 5.77 23.56
N LEU A 102 13.35 6.49 22.47
CA LEU A 102 14.32 7.38 21.82
C LEU A 102 14.33 8.80 22.42
N SER A 103 13.54 9.05 23.46
CA SER A 103 13.36 10.35 24.14
C SER A 103 13.11 11.49 23.14
N ILE A 104 12.25 11.23 22.15
CA ILE A 104 11.76 12.23 21.20
C ILE A 104 10.63 13.01 21.89
N SER A 105 10.58 14.33 21.70
CA SER A 105 9.65 15.23 22.40
C SER A 105 8.20 14.73 22.35
N GLN A 106 7.56 14.77 23.52
CA GLN A 106 6.28 14.12 23.79
C GLN A 106 5.09 14.78 23.06
N GLU A 107 5.27 16.00 22.54
CA GLU A 107 4.24 16.76 21.81
C GLU A 107 3.83 16.04 20.52
N LEU A 108 4.78 15.56 19.72
CA LEU A 108 4.51 14.76 18.52
C LEU A 108 3.85 13.41 18.85
N ALA A 109 4.15 12.86 20.04
CA ALA A 109 3.54 11.61 20.49
C ALA A 109 2.06 11.77 20.90
N LYS A 110 1.60 12.99 21.23
CA LYS A 110 0.19 13.27 21.56
C LYS A 110 -0.70 13.23 20.31
N GLU A 111 -0.26 13.86 19.22
CA GLU A 111 -0.99 13.81 17.94
C GLU A 111 -1.15 12.38 17.43
N ILE A 112 -0.11 11.55 17.58
CA ILE A 112 -0.15 10.12 17.20
C ILE A 112 -0.99 9.29 18.20
N ARG A 113 -1.12 9.72 19.46
CA ARG A 113 -2.00 9.07 20.46
C ARG A 113 -3.45 9.18 20.05
N GLU A 114 -3.91 10.37 19.70
CA GLU A 114 -5.29 10.61 19.31
C GLU A 114 -5.70 9.76 18.11
N VAL A 115 -4.78 9.48 17.19
CA VAL A 115 -5.01 8.59 16.04
C VAL A 115 -5.35 7.15 16.47
N LYS A 116 -4.71 6.61 17.52
CA LYS A 116 -4.93 5.22 17.97
C LYS A 116 -6.27 5.03 18.69
N TYR A 117 -6.83 6.08 19.28
CA TYR A 117 -8.08 6.01 20.04
C TYR A 117 -9.35 6.25 19.20
N LEU A 118 -9.20 6.66 17.93
CA LEU A 118 -10.34 6.88 17.02
C LEU A 118 -10.75 5.64 16.23
N GLU A 119 -10.08 4.50 16.41
CA GLU A 119 -10.45 3.20 15.82
C GLU A 119 -11.45 2.45 16.72
N ILE A 120 -12.59 3.06 17.03
CA ILE A 120 -13.80 2.34 17.45
C ILE A 120 -14.99 3.10 16.86
N ASN A 121 -15.52 2.58 15.74
CA ASN A 121 -16.93 2.61 15.32
C ASN A 121 -17.10 1.74 14.08
#